data_AF-A0A0A9ZFX2-F1
#
_entry.id   AF-A0A0A9ZFX2-F1
#
_cell.length_a   1.000
_cell.length_b   1.000
_cell.length_c   1.000
_cell.angle_alpha   90.00
_cell.angle_beta   90.00
_cell.angle_gamma   90.00
#
_symmetry.space_group_name_H-M   'P 1'
#
loop_
_entity.id
_entity.type
_entity.pdbx_description
1 polymer ?
#
loop_
_entity_poly.entity_id
_entity_poly.type
_entity_poly.pdbx_seq_one_letter_code
_entity_poly.pdbx_strand_id
1 'polypeptide(L)'
;MNSHTISDRRGVNLPGCEVDLPAVSEKDRADLQFGVEQGVDFIFASFIRTSEQVDDVRQTLGLKGKDIMIISKIENHQGVQNIDAIIDKSDGIMVARGDLGV
;
A
#
# COMPACT_ATOMS: atom_id res chain seq x y z
N MET A 1 28.09 2.32 3.74
CA MET A 1 28.06 0.86 4.01
C MET A 1 28.62 0.61 5.41
N ASN A 2 28.01 -0.32 6.15
CA ASN A 2 28.35 -0.64 7.54
C ASN A 2 28.29 -2.16 7.78
N SER A 3 29.00 -2.67 8.77
CA SER A 3 28.90 -4.06 9.19
C SER A 3 27.62 -4.30 10.02
N HIS A 4 26.89 -5.37 9.72
CA HIS A 4 25.70 -5.77 10.46
C HIS A 4 25.44 -7.28 10.36
N THR A 5 24.81 -7.88 11.36
CA THR A 5 24.36 -9.28 11.31
C THR A 5 22.96 -9.34 10.70
N ILE A 6 22.78 -10.16 9.67
CA ILE A 6 21.49 -10.36 9.00
C ILE A 6 20.83 -11.62 9.57
N SER A 7 19.59 -11.48 10.06
CA SER A 7 18.75 -12.60 10.49
C SER A 7 17.73 -13.00 9.40
N ASP A 8 16.87 -13.97 9.69
CA ASP A 8 15.88 -14.45 8.72
C ASP A 8 14.81 -13.38 8.39
N ARG A 9 14.33 -13.39 7.14
CA ARG A 9 13.22 -12.56 6.65
C ARG A 9 13.40 -11.07 6.95
N ARG A 10 14.58 -10.52 6.66
CA ARG A 10 14.83 -9.08 6.74
C ARG A 10 14.29 -8.37 5.49
N GLY A 11 13.62 -7.25 5.73
CA GLY A 11 13.14 -6.38 4.65
C GLY A 11 14.30 -5.74 3.91
N VAL A 12 14.09 -5.49 2.62
CA VAL A 12 15.06 -4.85 1.74
C VAL A 12 14.37 -3.64 1.12
N ASN A 13 15.04 -2.49 1.18
CA ASN A 13 14.59 -1.26 0.55
C ASN A 13 15.54 -0.90 -0.59
N LEU A 14 14.98 -0.30 -1.65
CA LEU A 14 15.71 0.16 -2.82
C LEU A 14 15.46 1.67 -3.00
N PRO A 15 16.13 2.54 -2.21
CA PRO A 15 15.88 3.97 -2.24
C PRO A 15 16.13 4.57 -3.62
N GLY A 16 15.17 5.34 -4.13
CA GLY A 16 15.26 6.01 -5.42
C GLY A 16 15.07 5.11 -6.65
N CYS A 17 14.79 3.82 -6.46
CA CYS A 17 14.47 2.91 -7.56
C CYS A 17 12.95 2.83 -7.77
N GLU A 18 12.52 2.81 -9.03
CA GLU A 18 11.18 2.36 -9.37
C GLU A 18 11.10 0.85 -9.11
N VAL A 19 10.23 0.46 -8.19
CA VAL A 19 9.98 -0.94 -7.87
C VAL A 19 8.72 -1.34 -8.61
N ASP A 20 8.81 -2.37 -9.44
CA ASP A 20 7.66 -2.98 -10.11
C ASP A 20 7.23 -4.23 -9.33
N LEU A 21 6.32 -4.02 -8.39
CA LEU A 21 5.67 -5.09 -7.62
C LEU A 21 4.17 -4.84 -7.67
N PRO A 22 3.35 -5.90 -7.73
CA PRO A 22 1.90 -5.74 -7.72
C PRO A 22 1.46 -5.01 -6.45
N ALA A 23 0.44 -4.17 -6.56
CA ALA A 23 -0.15 -3.49 -5.41
C ALA A 23 -0.86 -4.45 -4.46
N VAL A 24 -1.39 -5.54 -5.01
CA VAL A 24 -2.18 -6.53 -4.28
C VAL A 24 -1.60 -7.91 -4.57
N SER A 25 -0.88 -8.47 -3.60
CA SER A 25 -0.42 -9.86 -3.67
C SER A 25 -1.59 -10.84 -3.52
N GLU A 26 -1.36 -12.13 -3.77
CA GLU A 26 -2.37 -13.17 -3.57
C GLU A 26 -2.87 -13.21 -2.11
N LYS A 27 -1.96 -13.01 -1.15
CA LYS A 27 -2.30 -12.89 0.27
C LYS A 27 -3.17 -11.65 0.52
N ASP A 28 -2.80 -10.49 -0.04
CA ASP A 28 -3.57 -9.26 0.15
C ASP A 28 -4.99 -9.40 -0.42
N ARG A 29 -5.17 -10.12 -1.53
CA ARG A 29 -6.51 -10.43 -2.05
C ARG A 29 -7.35 -11.20 -1.03
N ALA A 30 -6.78 -12.23 -0.40
CA ALA A 30 -7.49 -13.00 0.62
C ALA A 30 -7.82 -12.14 1.85
N ASP A 31 -6.88 -11.32 2.31
CA ASP A 31 -7.08 -10.44 3.48
C ASP A 31 -8.14 -9.36 3.20
N LEU A 32 -8.17 -8.79 1.99
CA LEU A 32 -9.18 -7.82 1.57
C LEU A 32 -10.57 -8.46 1.51
N GLN A 33 -10.71 -9.66 0.95
CA GLN A 33 -12.00 -10.37 0.98
C GLN A 33 -12.45 -10.67 2.41
N PHE A 34 -11.53 -11.10 3.26
CA PHE A 34 -11.82 -11.31 4.68
C PHE A 34 -12.30 -10.02 5.34
N GLY A 35 -11.65 -8.88 5.08
CA GLY A 35 -12.08 -7.58 5.58
C GLY A 35 -13.51 -7.21 5.13
N VAL A 36 -13.85 -7.49 3.87
CA VAL A 36 -15.21 -7.29 3.34
C VAL A 36 -16.22 -8.19 4.08
N GLU A 37 -15.89 -9.45 4.31
CA GLU A 37 -16.75 -10.39 5.04
C GLU A 37 -16.98 -9.98 6.50
N GLN A 38 -15.96 -9.38 7.14
CA GLN A 38 -16.05 -8.88 8.51
C GLN A 38 -16.66 -7.48 8.62
N GLY A 39 -16.88 -6.78 7.50
CA GLY A 39 -17.44 -5.43 7.49
C GLY A 39 -16.52 -4.38 8.12
N VAL A 40 -15.22 -4.45 7.82
CA VAL A 40 -14.26 -3.41 8.30
C VAL A 40 -14.55 -2.06 7.65
N ASP A 41 -14.31 -0.97 8.39
CA ASP A 41 -14.56 0.39 7.89
C ASP A 41 -13.45 0.93 6.99
N PHE A 42 -12.20 0.50 7.25
CA PHE A 42 -11.00 1.02 6.60
C PHE A 42 -10.03 -0.08 6.17
N ILE A 43 -9.37 0.15 5.04
CA ILE A 43 -8.16 -0.56 4.62
C ILE A 43 -6.99 0.42 4.59
N PHE A 44 -5.89 0.04 5.23
CA PHE A 44 -4.64 0.78 5.15
C PHE A 44 -3.73 0.10 4.12
N ALA A 45 -3.81 0.53 2.86
CA ALA A 45 -3.11 -0.07 1.74
C ALA A 45 -1.60 0.30 1.78
N SER A 46 -0.74 -0.71 1.91
CA SER A 46 0.71 -0.51 2.08
C SER A 46 1.42 -0.35 0.73
N PHE A 47 2.54 0.39 0.73
CA PHE A 47 3.43 0.62 -0.40
C PHE A 47 2.74 1.11 -1.69
N ILE A 48 1.69 1.94 -1.55
CA ILE A 48 1.03 2.57 -2.69
C ILE A 48 2.00 3.56 -3.36
N ARG A 49 2.19 3.37 -4.66
CA ARG A 49 3.12 4.12 -5.51
C ARG A 49 2.44 4.85 -6.65
N THR A 50 1.26 4.40 -7.10
CA THR A 50 0.51 5.02 -8.21
C THR A 50 -0.99 4.99 -7.94
N SER A 51 -1.77 5.79 -8.68
CA SER A 51 -3.24 5.79 -8.63
C SER A 51 -3.86 4.45 -9.03
N GLU A 52 -3.26 3.77 -10.01
CA GLU A 52 -3.74 2.48 -10.52
C GLU A 52 -3.68 1.41 -9.44
N GLN A 53 -2.68 1.49 -8.56
CA GLN A 53 -2.57 0.60 -7.41
C GLN A 53 -3.72 0.76 -6.41
N VAL A 54 -4.27 1.98 -6.29
CA VAL A 54 -5.48 2.24 -5.48
C VAL A 54 -6.71 1.65 -6.17
N ASP A 55 -6.80 1.79 -7.49
CA ASP A 55 -7.87 1.18 -8.30
C ASP A 55 -7.84 -0.36 -8.18
N ASP A 56 -6.65 -0.99 -8.15
CA ASP A 56 -6.48 -2.44 -7.94
C ASP A 56 -7.03 -2.90 -6.57
N VAL A 57 -6.76 -2.13 -5.51
CA VAL A 57 -7.30 -2.39 -4.16
C VAL A 57 -8.82 -2.26 -4.19
N ARG A 58 -9.35 -1.18 -4.78
CA ARG A 58 -10.80 -0.95 -4.91
C ARG A 58 -11.49 -2.06 -5.70
N GLN A 59 -10.90 -2.49 -6.81
CA GLN A 59 -11.42 -3.60 -7.61
C GLN A 59 -11.43 -4.90 -6.81
N THR A 60 -10.39 -5.14 -6.01
CA THR A 60 -10.30 -6.33 -5.17
C THR A 60 -11.36 -6.33 -4.08
N LEU A 61 -11.66 -5.18 -3.45
CA LEU A 61 -12.77 -5.06 -2.49
C LEU A 61 -14.14 -5.36 -3.13
N GLY A 62 -14.28 -5.10 -4.44
CA GLY A 62 -15.47 -5.41 -5.22
C GLY A 62 -16.72 -4.65 -4.75
N LEU A 63 -17.88 -5.07 -5.27
CA LEU A 63 -19.15 -4.37 -5.00
C LEU A 63 -19.57 -4.40 -3.52
N LYS A 64 -19.20 -5.47 -2.79
CA LYS A 64 -19.55 -5.62 -1.38
C LYS A 64 -18.70 -4.73 -0.48
N GLY A 65 -17.45 -4.45 -0.85
CA GLY A 65 -16.53 -3.57 -0.13
C GLY A 65 -16.46 -2.14 -0.68
N LYS A 66 -17.39 -1.74 -1.54
CA LYS A 66 -17.33 -0.44 -2.23
C LYS A 66 -17.32 0.78 -1.28
N ASP A 67 -17.94 0.64 -0.11
CA ASP A 67 -18.08 1.72 0.88
C ASP A 67 -16.96 1.68 1.93
N ILE A 68 -16.08 0.67 1.89
CA ILE A 68 -14.89 0.59 2.75
C ILE A 68 -13.90 1.65 2.29
N MET A 69 -13.39 2.45 3.23
CA MET A 69 -12.46 3.52 2.93
C MET A 69 -11.05 2.99 2.69
N ILE A 70 -10.41 3.43 1.62
CA ILE A 70 -9.02 3.12 1.30
C ILE A 70 -8.14 4.27 1.76
N ILE A 71 -7.31 4.01 2.76
CA ILE A 71 -6.27 4.93 3.24
C ILE A 71 -4.93 4.46 2.67
N SER A 72 -4.40 5.22 1.72
CA SER A 72 -3.14 4.88 1.06
C SER A 72 -1.95 5.27 1.94
N LYS A 73 -1.06 4.30 2.23
CA LYS A 73 0.16 4.54 2.99
C LYS A 73 1.28 4.97 2.05
N ILE A 74 1.81 6.17 2.29
CA ILE A 74 2.92 6.73 1.51
C ILE A 74 4.24 6.43 2.23
N GLU A 75 5.03 5.56 1.61
CA GLU A 75 6.15 4.86 2.25
C GLU A 75 7.45 4.98 1.47
N ASN A 76 7.43 5.51 0.24
CA ASN A 76 8.62 5.63 -0.58
C ASN A 76 8.59 6.87 -1.48
N HIS A 77 9.70 7.09 -2.18
CA HIS A 77 9.88 8.24 -3.07
C HIS A 77 8.81 8.33 -4.17
N GLN A 78 8.45 7.20 -4.78
CA GLN A 78 7.49 7.15 -5.88
C GLN A 78 6.08 7.53 -5.43
N GLY A 79 5.64 7.08 -4.25
CA GLY A 79 4.37 7.50 -3.65
C GLY A 79 4.34 9.00 -3.33
N VAL A 80 5.47 9.58 -2.91
CA VAL A 80 5.58 11.04 -2.71
C VAL A 80 5.50 11.80 -4.03
N GLN A 81 6.15 11.31 -5.09
CA GLN A 81 6.12 11.94 -6.42
C GLN A 81 4.72 11.92 -7.05
N ASN A 82 3.99 10.83 -6.88
CA ASN A 82 2.66 10.62 -7.46
C ASN A 82 1.50 11.03 -6.52
N ILE A 83 1.80 11.78 -5.46
CA ILE A 83 0.88 11.98 -4.35
C ILE A 83 -0.46 12.59 -4.76
N ASP A 84 -0.47 13.54 -5.69
CA ASP A 84 -1.70 14.21 -6.15
C ASP A 84 -2.67 13.19 -6.79
N ALA A 85 -2.17 12.34 -7.69
CA ALA A 85 -2.98 11.32 -8.33
C ALA A 85 -3.44 10.23 -7.36
N ILE A 86 -2.62 9.89 -6.35
CA ILE A 86 -2.99 8.94 -5.30
C ILE A 86 -4.10 9.53 -4.42
N ILE A 87 -4.01 10.80 -4.05
CA ILE A 87 -5.05 11.51 -3.28
C ILE A 87 -6.38 11.47 -4.03
N ASP A 88 -6.37 11.76 -5.33
CA ASP A 88 -7.59 11.78 -6.15
C ASP A 88 -8.36 10.44 -6.17
N LYS A 89 -7.67 9.32 -5.92
CA LYS A 89 -8.27 7.97 -5.88
C LYS A 89 -8.48 7.41 -4.48
N SER A 90 -7.92 8.03 -3.46
CA SER A 90 -7.92 7.51 -2.08
C SER A 90 -8.95 8.24 -1.22
N ASP A 91 -9.52 7.54 -0.24
CA ASP A 91 -10.42 8.17 0.75
C ASP A 91 -9.64 8.90 1.86
N GLY A 92 -8.35 8.60 1.97
CA GLY A 92 -7.41 9.33 2.83
C GLY A 92 -5.97 8.87 2.64
N ILE A 93 -5.06 9.52 3.36
CA ILE A 93 -3.63 9.27 3.29
C ILE A 93 -3.07 8.99 4.69
N MET A 94 -2.17 8.01 4.78
CA MET A 94 -1.32 7.78 5.94
C MET A 94 0.13 8.12 5.58
N VAL A 95 0.71 9.09 6.30
CA VAL A 95 2.14 9.41 6.19
C VAL A 95 2.93 8.40 7.03
N ALA A 96 3.34 7.30 6.40
CA ALA A 96 4.02 6.19 7.05
C ALA A 96 5.53 6.47 7.22
N ARG A 97 5.84 7.38 8.15
CA ARG A 97 7.20 7.90 8.41
C ARG A 97 8.25 6.84 8.77
N GLY A 98 7.83 5.65 9.21
CA GLY A 98 8.72 4.55 9.52
C GLY A 98 9.44 4.07 8.27
N ASP A 99 8.67 3.53 7.31
CA ASP A 99 9.21 3.06 6.03
C ASP A 99 9.73 4.21 5.16
N LEU A 100 9.05 5.36 5.15
CA LEU A 100 9.49 6.54 4.37
C LEU A 100 10.85 7.09 4.82
N GLY A 101 11.26 6.82 6.05
CA GLY A 101 12.53 7.25 6.61
C GLY A 101 13.69 6.28 6.36
N VAL A 102 13.46 5.14 5.69
CA VAL A 102 14.49 4.13 5.38
C VAL A 102 15.07 4.33 3.99
#